data_AF-G4U0S8-F1
#
_entry.id   AF-G4U0S8-F1
#
_cell.length_a   1.000
_cell.length_b   1.000
_cell.length_c   1.000
_cell.angle_alpha   90.00
_cell.angle_beta   90.00
_cell.angle_gamma   90.00
#
_symmetry.space_group_name_H-M   'P 1'
#
loop_
_entity.id
_entity.type
_entity.pdbx_description
1 polymer ?
#
loop_
_entity_poly.entity_id
_entity_poly.type
_entity_poly.pdbx_seq_one_letter_code
_entity_poly.pdbx_strand_id
1 'polypeptide(L)'
;MYLDGKERGWLLFVDNADSAELNLRPYLPTSIHGAVLITTRNSQRIDYAPDGAVAVGALEESEAVKLLHTTANVSPVSNAESVEIVNELGMLALAVTQAGVYIRQTRRLTTYLDTFRKSRNRLLSKQPDIGSEYTSSTYTAFDLSFHKLQTRTQDFIKLCAFLHHSLIPLALFERSTTSGFSTYKVLKKCPPPESDKIFISKLQEILGETWDEVAFQDIVDSAAQASFINVSTDGAFYSIHPLLQMYIQDSLGAEDKGDFVRMTLQLLLGAIRPAEGSNAPLWHLLPHAGSIPRSVGIGGHVGSYWNISLKEFEQSKAKGIATRCGR
;
A
#
# COMPACT_ATOMS: atom_id res chain seq x y z
N MET A 1 -9.78 3.41 -39.67
CA MET A 1 -8.40 3.60 -39.18
C MET A 1 -7.41 2.86 -40.09
N TYR A 2 -6.11 3.23 -40.16
CA TYR A 2 -5.15 2.59 -41.11
C TYR A 2 -5.09 1.05 -41.00
N LEU A 3 -5.19 0.52 -39.78
CA LEU A 3 -5.15 -0.91 -39.49
C LEU A 3 -6.44 -1.64 -39.88
N ASP A 4 -7.59 -0.94 -40.00
CA ASP A 4 -8.86 -1.59 -40.38
C ASP A 4 -8.84 -2.11 -41.82
N GLY A 5 -8.11 -1.42 -42.70
CA GLY A 5 -7.98 -1.81 -44.11
C GLY A 5 -6.90 -2.86 -44.38
N LYS A 6 -6.34 -3.50 -43.35
CA LYS A 6 -5.30 -4.53 -43.50
C LYS A 6 -5.91 -5.92 -43.40
N GLU A 7 -5.71 -6.72 -44.45
CA GLU A 7 -6.16 -8.12 -44.54
C GLU A 7 -5.15 -9.11 -43.95
N ARG A 8 -3.91 -8.67 -43.68
CA ARG A 8 -2.89 -9.48 -43.00
C ARG A 8 -3.00 -9.34 -41.49
N GLY A 9 -2.70 -10.44 -40.79
CA GLY A 9 -2.56 -10.50 -39.33
C GLY A 9 -1.73 -9.34 -38.78
N TRP A 10 -2.26 -8.59 -37.81
CA TRP A 10 -1.52 -7.51 -37.13
C TRP A 10 -1.72 -7.54 -35.61
N LEU A 11 -0.76 -6.95 -34.89
CA LEU A 11 -0.81 -6.73 -33.44
C LEU A 11 -0.49 -5.25 -33.17
N LEU A 12 -1.38 -4.55 -32.48
CA LEU A 12 -1.16 -3.19 -31.99
C LEU A 12 -0.81 -3.24 -30.51
N PHE A 13 0.37 -2.76 -30.15
CA PHE A 13 0.79 -2.63 -28.76
C PHE A 13 0.64 -1.18 -28.30
N VAL A 14 -0.17 -0.95 -27.28
CA VAL A 14 -0.34 0.36 -26.63
C VAL A 14 0.29 0.26 -25.25
N ASP A 15 1.49 0.82 -25.12
CA ASP A 15 2.26 0.74 -23.88
C ASP A 15 1.98 1.93 -22.94
N ASN A 16 1.90 1.68 -21.63
CA ASN A 16 1.76 2.69 -20.58
C ASN A 16 0.54 3.63 -20.75
N ALA A 17 -0.63 3.07 -21.08
CA ALA A 17 -1.90 3.78 -21.20
C ALA A 17 -2.49 4.19 -19.82
N ASP A 18 -1.73 4.93 -19.03
CA ASP A 18 -2.00 5.15 -17.60
C ASP A 18 -2.93 6.34 -17.31
N SER A 19 -2.89 7.37 -18.16
CA SER A 19 -3.57 8.65 -17.89
C SER A 19 -5.09 8.45 -17.77
N ALA A 20 -5.70 9.05 -16.75
CA ALA A 20 -7.16 9.06 -16.54
C ALA A 20 -7.92 9.89 -17.60
N GLU A 21 -7.23 10.78 -18.31
CA GLU A 21 -7.81 11.58 -19.39
C GLU A 21 -7.69 10.91 -20.77
N LEU A 22 -6.91 9.82 -20.86
CA LEU A 22 -6.66 9.12 -22.12
C LEU A 22 -7.90 8.35 -22.58
N ASN A 23 -8.51 8.78 -23.69
CA ASN A 23 -9.55 8.03 -24.39
C ASN A 23 -8.97 7.31 -25.61
N LEU A 24 -8.77 5.99 -25.50
CA LEU A 24 -8.25 5.15 -26.58
C LEU A 24 -9.31 4.78 -27.62
N ARG A 25 -10.61 4.84 -27.30
CA ARG A 25 -11.68 4.30 -28.18
C ARG A 25 -11.61 4.81 -29.63
N PRO A 26 -11.30 6.09 -29.92
CA PRO A 26 -11.19 6.57 -31.29
C PRO A 26 -10.01 5.98 -32.08
N TYR A 27 -9.03 5.41 -31.39
CA TYR A 27 -7.77 4.88 -31.94
C TYR A 27 -7.72 3.34 -31.91
N LEU A 28 -8.77 2.67 -31.44
CA LEU A 28 -8.83 1.22 -31.44
C LEU A 28 -9.36 0.71 -32.79
N PRO A 29 -8.64 -0.20 -33.48
CA PRO A 29 -9.13 -0.82 -34.70
C PRO A 29 -10.35 -1.71 -34.40
N THR A 30 -11.22 -1.85 -35.40
CA THR A 30 -12.40 -2.74 -35.35
C THR A 30 -12.25 -3.98 -36.24
N SER A 31 -11.15 -4.06 -36.99
CA SER A 31 -10.87 -5.20 -37.86
C SER A 31 -10.66 -6.50 -37.09
N ILE A 32 -11.23 -7.58 -37.64
CA ILE A 32 -11.09 -8.95 -37.15
C ILE A 32 -9.72 -9.59 -37.47
N HIS A 33 -8.89 -8.90 -38.27
CA HIS A 33 -7.60 -9.42 -38.73
C HIS A 33 -6.45 -9.15 -37.76
N GLY A 34 -6.71 -8.60 -36.58
CA GLY A 34 -5.64 -8.36 -35.62
C GLY A 34 -6.09 -8.30 -34.17
N ALA A 35 -5.12 -8.04 -33.31
CA ALA A 35 -5.31 -7.94 -31.86
C ALA A 35 -4.70 -6.65 -31.33
N VAL A 36 -5.27 -6.15 -30.24
CA VAL A 36 -4.70 -5.02 -29.49
C VAL A 36 -4.26 -5.53 -28.12
N LEU A 37 -3.03 -5.22 -27.74
CA LEU A 37 -2.50 -5.44 -26.40
C LEU A 37 -2.25 -4.08 -25.75
N ILE A 38 -2.90 -3.82 -24.63
CA ILE A 38 -2.79 -2.57 -23.87
C ILE A 38 -2.12 -2.90 -22.54
N THR A 39 -1.05 -2.19 -22.20
CA THR A 39 -0.50 -2.19 -20.84
C THR A 39 -0.89 -0.88 -20.16
N THR A 40 -1.29 -0.99 -18.89
CA THR A 40 -1.69 0.16 -18.09
C THR A 40 -1.54 -0.19 -16.61
N ARG A 41 -1.20 0.81 -15.82
CA ARG A 41 -1.22 0.79 -14.36
C ARG A 41 -2.60 1.14 -13.81
N ASN A 42 -3.44 1.78 -14.61
CA ASN A 42 -4.76 2.21 -14.20
C ASN A 42 -5.78 1.06 -14.34
N SER A 43 -6.08 0.40 -13.22
CA SER A 43 -7.02 -0.73 -13.17
C SER A 43 -8.45 -0.36 -13.61
N GLN A 44 -8.81 0.92 -13.59
CA GLN A 44 -10.12 1.39 -14.06
C GLN A 44 -10.25 1.38 -15.59
N ARG A 45 -9.17 1.09 -16.33
CA ARG A 45 -9.15 0.95 -17.81
C ARG A 45 -9.55 -0.42 -18.32
N ILE A 46 -10.05 -1.29 -17.44
CA ILE A 46 -10.63 -2.59 -17.80
C ILE A 46 -11.77 -2.45 -18.82
N ASP A 47 -12.40 -1.28 -18.91
CA ASP A 47 -13.49 -1.00 -19.85
C ASP A 47 -13.07 -1.10 -21.33
N TYR A 48 -11.78 -0.99 -21.65
CA TYR A 48 -11.28 -1.22 -23.02
C TYR A 48 -11.32 -2.70 -23.43
N ALA A 49 -11.26 -3.63 -22.47
CA ALA A 49 -11.31 -5.06 -22.72
C ALA A 49 -11.85 -5.81 -21.47
N PRO A 50 -13.17 -5.74 -21.18
CA PRO A 50 -13.74 -6.28 -19.95
C PRO A 50 -13.45 -7.78 -19.73
N ASP A 51 -13.48 -8.57 -20.82
CA ASP A 51 -13.23 -10.02 -20.78
C ASP A 51 -11.76 -10.39 -21.03
N GLY A 52 -10.90 -9.40 -21.31
CA GLY A 52 -9.50 -9.59 -21.72
C GLY A 52 -8.48 -9.03 -20.74
N ALA A 53 -8.90 -8.36 -19.67
CA ALA A 53 -7.99 -7.76 -18.71
C ALA A 53 -7.35 -8.82 -17.80
N VAL A 54 -6.03 -8.77 -17.71
CA VAL A 54 -5.23 -9.62 -16.84
C VAL A 54 -4.53 -8.75 -15.82
N ALA A 55 -4.87 -8.92 -14.54
CA ALA A 55 -4.17 -8.25 -13.46
C ALA A 55 -2.76 -8.83 -13.30
N VAL A 56 -1.74 -8.00 -13.47
CA VAL A 56 -0.34 -8.38 -13.26
C VAL A 56 0.07 -7.94 -11.85
N GLY A 57 0.16 -8.90 -10.93
CA GLY A 57 0.54 -8.67 -9.54
C GLY A 57 2.04 -8.83 -9.27
N ALA A 58 2.37 -8.95 -7.99
CA ALA A 58 3.68 -9.45 -7.57
C ALA A 58 3.89 -10.89 -8.06
N LEU A 59 5.14 -11.30 -8.19
CA LEU A 59 5.50 -12.66 -8.56
C LEU A 59 5.08 -13.65 -7.48
N GLU A 60 4.85 -14.90 -7.87
CA GLU A 60 4.82 -15.99 -6.89
C GLU A 60 6.22 -16.14 -6.25
N GLU A 61 6.29 -16.62 -5.00
CA GLU A 61 7.56 -16.75 -4.27
C GLU A 61 8.59 -17.56 -5.07
N SER A 62 8.16 -18.65 -5.71
CA SER A 62 9.02 -19.51 -6.52
C SER A 62 9.57 -18.81 -7.78
N GLU A 63 8.74 -17.98 -8.43
CA GLU A 63 9.11 -17.17 -9.59
C GLU A 63 10.06 -16.04 -9.18
N ALA A 64 9.81 -15.40 -8.04
CA ALA A 64 10.67 -14.37 -7.49
C ALA A 64 12.06 -14.91 -7.14
N VAL A 65 12.13 -16.08 -6.48
CA VAL A 65 13.41 -16.75 -6.18
C VAL A 65 14.15 -17.11 -7.47
N LYS A 66 13.44 -17.66 -8.47
CA LYS A 66 14.02 -17.99 -9.78
C LYS A 66 14.56 -16.74 -10.48
N LEU A 67 13.81 -15.64 -10.47
CA LEU A 67 14.24 -14.36 -11.04
C LEU A 67 15.48 -13.83 -10.33
N LEU A 68 15.50 -13.87 -8.99
CA LEU A 68 16.64 -13.45 -8.18
C LEU A 68 17.90 -14.24 -8.56
N HIS A 69 17.81 -15.57 -8.61
CA HIS A 69 18.94 -16.45 -8.94
C HIS A 69 19.45 -16.23 -10.36
N THR A 70 18.53 -16.11 -11.31
CA THR A 70 18.85 -15.87 -12.72
C THR A 70 19.60 -14.54 -12.87
N THR A 71 19.09 -13.49 -12.25
CA THR A 71 19.70 -12.14 -12.34
C THR A 71 21.02 -12.05 -11.58
N ALA A 72 21.09 -12.67 -10.39
CA ALA A 72 22.29 -12.74 -9.58
C ALA A 72 23.37 -13.66 -10.17
N ASN A 73 23.00 -14.55 -11.10
CA ASN A 73 23.82 -15.63 -11.62
C ASN A 73 24.42 -16.49 -10.48
N VAL A 74 23.54 -17.03 -9.64
CA VAL A 74 23.88 -17.88 -8.48
C VAL A 74 23.02 -19.14 -8.49
N SER A 75 23.51 -20.19 -7.81
CA SER A 75 22.77 -21.43 -7.58
C SER A 75 23.05 -21.89 -6.14
N PRO A 76 22.41 -21.27 -5.13
CA PRO A 76 22.66 -21.60 -3.74
C PRO A 76 22.17 -23.02 -3.41
N VAL A 77 22.79 -23.64 -2.41
CA VAL A 77 22.42 -25.00 -1.95
C VAL A 77 21.05 -25.02 -1.29
N SER A 78 20.66 -23.90 -0.67
CA SER A 78 19.36 -23.68 -0.03
C SER A 78 18.74 -22.38 -0.53
N ASN A 79 17.41 -22.34 -0.59
CA ASN A 79 16.66 -21.15 -0.97
C ASN A 79 16.27 -20.27 0.23
N ALA A 80 16.61 -20.64 1.47
CA ALA A 80 16.15 -19.95 2.68
C ALA A 80 16.43 -18.43 2.64
N GLU A 81 17.68 -18.03 2.39
CA GLU A 81 18.04 -16.61 2.29
C GLU A 81 17.37 -15.92 1.10
N SER A 82 17.18 -16.66 0.00
CA SER A 82 16.55 -16.10 -1.21
C SER A 82 15.07 -15.82 -0.98
N VAL A 83 14.39 -16.70 -0.25
CA VAL A 83 12.98 -16.55 0.16
C VAL A 83 12.83 -15.33 1.06
N GLU A 84 13.70 -15.16 2.07
CA GLU A 84 13.66 -13.97 2.93
C GLU A 84 13.87 -12.67 2.14
N ILE A 85 14.79 -12.66 1.18
CA ILE A 85 15.06 -11.50 0.33
C ILE A 85 13.85 -11.14 -0.51
N VAL A 86 13.26 -12.10 -1.23
CA VAL A 86 12.12 -11.79 -2.12
C VAL A 86 10.88 -11.39 -1.33
N ASN A 87 10.68 -11.95 -0.13
CA ASN A 87 9.59 -11.56 0.75
C ASN A 87 9.76 -10.13 1.28
N GLU A 88 10.97 -9.72 1.68
CA GLU A 88 11.26 -8.33 2.07
C GLU A 88 11.04 -7.35 0.90
N LEU A 89 11.31 -7.79 -0.33
CA LEU A 89 11.08 -7.01 -1.55
C LEU A 89 9.63 -7.07 -2.06
N GLY A 90 8.72 -7.70 -1.30
CA GLY A 90 7.32 -7.87 -1.68
C GLY A 90 7.12 -8.62 -3.01
N MET A 91 8.11 -9.41 -3.45
CA MET A 91 8.11 -10.15 -4.71
C MET A 91 7.86 -9.27 -5.96
N LEU A 92 8.17 -7.97 -5.86
CA LEU A 92 8.08 -7.06 -6.99
C LEU A 92 9.23 -7.33 -7.97
N ALA A 93 8.90 -7.78 -9.18
CA ALA A 93 9.88 -8.20 -10.18
C ALA A 93 11.03 -7.19 -10.39
N LEU A 94 10.70 -5.89 -10.47
CA LEU A 94 11.69 -4.83 -10.64
C LEU A 94 12.67 -4.75 -9.46
N ALA A 95 12.17 -4.81 -8.22
CA ALA A 95 13.00 -4.75 -7.02
C ALA A 95 13.84 -6.02 -6.84
N VAL A 96 13.27 -7.19 -7.13
CA VAL A 96 13.98 -8.48 -7.15
C VAL A 96 15.10 -8.46 -8.18
N THR A 97 14.87 -7.88 -9.36
CA THR A 97 15.90 -7.73 -10.40
C THR A 97 17.02 -6.80 -9.92
N GLN A 98 16.70 -5.65 -9.32
CA GLN A 98 17.72 -4.76 -8.74
C GLN A 98 18.56 -5.46 -7.66
N ALA A 99 17.93 -6.24 -6.79
CA ALA A 99 18.62 -7.06 -5.79
C ALA A 99 19.57 -8.06 -6.45
N GLY A 100 19.09 -8.78 -7.47
CA GLY A 100 19.89 -9.73 -8.24
C GLY A 100 21.12 -9.07 -8.87
N VAL A 101 20.97 -7.91 -9.50
CA VAL A 101 22.10 -7.15 -10.08
C VAL A 101 23.12 -6.80 -9.01
N TYR A 102 22.68 -6.29 -7.86
CA TYR A 102 23.57 -5.96 -6.75
C TYR A 102 24.31 -7.20 -6.23
N ILE A 103 23.60 -8.33 -6.04
CA ILE A 103 24.19 -9.59 -5.58
C ILE A 103 25.18 -10.13 -6.61
N ARG A 104 24.90 -10.01 -7.92
CA ARG A 104 25.83 -10.41 -8.98
C ARG A 104 27.14 -9.62 -8.90
N GLN A 105 27.05 -8.31 -8.69
CA GLN A 105 28.21 -7.42 -8.61
C GLN A 105 29.03 -7.66 -7.34
N THR A 106 28.38 -7.92 -6.20
CA THR A 106 29.04 -8.03 -4.90
C THR A 106 29.36 -9.47 -4.49
N ARG A 107 28.74 -10.47 -5.12
CA ARG A 107 28.77 -11.90 -4.79
C ARG A 107 28.30 -12.22 -3.36
N ARG A 108 27.43 -11.37 -2.80
CA ARG A 108 27.00 -11.43 -1.39
C ARG A 108 25.50 -11.68 -1.26
N LEU A 109 25.06 -12.92 -1.51
CA LEU A 109 23.65 -13.31 -1.29
C LEU A 109 23.29 -13.28 0.21
N THR A 110 24.11 -13.91 1.05
CA THR A 110 23.83 -14.11 2.48
C THR A 110 23.81 -12.83 3.31
N THR A 111 24.54 -11.79 2.90
CA THR A 111 24.57 -10.49 3.60
C THR A 111 23.78 -9.39 2.88
N TYR A 112 23.10 -9.74 1.79
CA TYR A 112 22.30 -8.78 1.03
C TYR A 112 21.21 -8.17 1.88
N LEU A 113 20.44 -8.99 2.60
CA LEU A 113 19.27 -8.52 3.35
C LEU A 113 19.65 -7.51 4.44
N ASP A 114 20.75 -7.72 5.15
CA ASP A 114 21.30 -6.76 6.12
C ASP A 114 21.72 -5.45 5.46
N THR A 115 22.34 -5.55 4.28
CA THR A 115 22.75 -4.38 3.49
C THR A 115 21.52 -3.62 3.00
N PHE A 116 20.49 -4.35 2.56
CA PHE A 116 19.21 -3.80 2.14
C PHE A 116 18.56 -3.02 3.26
N ARG A 117 18.34 -3.63 4.43
CA ARG A 117 17.71 -2.97 5.58
C ARG A 117 18.44 -1.69 6.03
N LYS A 118 19.78 -1.65 5.92
CA LYS A 118 20.60 -0.48 6.28
C LYS A 118 20.66 0.60 5.20
N SER A 119 20.38 0.28 3.94
CA SER A 119 20.64 1.16 2.80
C SER A 119 19.58 1.09 1.71
N ARG A 120 18.35 0.70 2.06
CA ARG A 120 17.25 0.47 1.09
C ARG A 120 16.99 1.66 0.18
N ASN A 121 16.93 2.88 0.73
CA ASN A 121 16.74 4.10 -0.06
C ASN A 121 17.81 4.23 -1.16
N ARG A 122 19.09 4.06 -0.80
CA ARG A 122 20.20 4.12 -1.77
C ARG A 122 20.14 2.99 -2.80
N LEU A 123 19.78 1.78 -2.38
CA LEU A 123 19.75 0.60 -3.26
C LEU A 123 18.59 0.65 -4.25
N LEU A 124 17.40 1.04 -3.79
CA LEU A 124 16.19 1.09 -4.61
C LEU A 124 16.09 2.34 -5.47
N SER A 125 16.82 3.42 -5.13
CA SER A 125 16.96 4.62 -5.97
C SER A 125 18.05 4.48 -7.03
N LYS A 126 19.02 3.58 -6.84
CA LYS A 126 20.10 3.37 -7.80
C LYS A 126 19.58 2.63 -9.02
N GLN A 127 19.78 3.21 -10.20
CA GLN A 127 19.47 2.55 -11.47
C GLN A 127 20.29 1.27 -11.60
N PRO A 128 19.65 0.12 -11.89
CA PRO A 128 20.38 -1.10 -12.10
C PRO A 128 21.06 -1.07 -13.47
N ASP A 129 22.35 -1.38 -13.51
CA ASP A 129 23.10 -1.49 -14.76
C ASP A 129 22.80 -2.85 -15.42
N ILE A 130 21.67 -2.94 -16.12
CA ILE A 130 21.16 -4.17 -16.75
C ILE A 130 21.43 -4.17 -18.27
N GLY A 131 21.95 -3.09 -18.86
CA GLY A 131 22.13 -2.98 -20.31
C GLY A 131 20.81 -2.99 -21.10
N SER A 132 19.67 -2.77 -20.43
CA SER A 132 18.34 -2.62 -21.04
C SER A 132 17.96 -1.13 -21.19
N GLU A 133 17.07 -0.83 -22.14
CA GLU A 133 16.48 0.52 -22.32
C GLU A 133 15.67 0.99 -21.09
N TYR A 134 15.25 0.07 -20.21
CA TYR A 134 14.57 0.41 -18.97
C TYR A 134 15.56 0.90 -17.91
N THR A 135 15.64 2.22 -17.75
CA THR A 135 16.62 2.91 -16.90
C THR A 135 16.07 3.32 -15.52
N SER A 136 14.79 3.09 -15.24
CA SER A 136 14.17 3.54 -13.99
C SER A 136 14.38 2.55 -12.85
N SER A 137 14.87 3.05 -11.72
CA SER A 137 14.96 2.29 -10.46
C SER A 137 13.55 2.10 -9.85
N THR A 138 13.39 1.17 -8.90
CA THR A 138 12.10 0.95 -8.23
C THR A 138 11.57 2.24 -7.59
N TYR A 139 12.42 2.97 -6.84
CA TYR A 139 11.98 4.21 -6.19
C TYR A 139 11.69 5.31 -7.22
N THR A 140 12.48 5.42 -8.29
CA THR A 140 12.18 6.40 -9.36
C THR A 140 10.82 6.14 -10.02
N ALA A 141 10.45 4.88 -10.26
CA ALA A 141 9.15 4.54 -10.84
C ALA A 141 7.98 4.92 -9.93
N PHE A 142 8.13 4.70 -8.61
CA PHE A 142 7.15 5.15 -7.63
C PHE A 142 7.08 6.68 -7.56
N ASP A 143 8.24 7.33 -7.54
CA ASP A 143 8.37 8.78 -7.41
C ASP A 143 7.67 9.54 -8.53
N LEU A 144 7.86 9.09 -9.78
CA LEU A 144 7.20 9.65 -10.96
C LEU A 144 5.68 9.56 -10.92
N SER A 145 5.15 8.59 -10.20
CA SER A 145 3.70 8.33 -10.11
C SER A 145 3.10 9.07 -8.93
N PHE A 146 3.81 9.07 -7.80
CA PHE A 146 3.39 9.72 -6.56
C PHE A 146 3.23 11.24 -6.73
N HIS A 147 4.20 11.89 -7.38
CA HIS A 147 4.20 13.35 -7.57
C HIS A 147 3.14 13.85 -8.57
N LYS A 148 2.50 12.96 -9.33
CA LYS A 148 1.37 13.32 -10.20
C LYS A 148 0.04 13.40 -9.45
N LEU A 149 -0.01 12.87 -8.23
CA LEU A 149 -1.22 12.86 -7.41
C LEU A 149 -1.42 14.21 -6.75
N GLN A 150 -2.68 14.57 -6.50
CA GLN A 150 -3.02 15.74 -5.68
C GLN A 150 -2.51 15.56 -4.25
N THR A 151 -2.18 16.66 -3.58
CA THR A 151 -1.66 16.66 -2.19
C THR A 151 -2.53 15.84 -1.25
N ARG A 152 -3.86 15.97 -1.35
CA ARG A 152 -4.82 15.22 -0.53
C ARG A 152 -4.67 13.70 -0.69
N THR A 153 -4.51 13.20 -1.92
CA THR A 153 -4.27 11.78 -2.20
C THR A 153 -2.88 11.32 -1.74
N GLN A 154 -1.86 12.17 -1.91
CA GLN A 154 -0.52 11.88 -1.39
C GLN A 154 -0.54 11.72 0.14
N ASP A 155 -1.25 12.59 0.85
CA ASP A 155 -1.34 12.53 2.31
C ASP A 155 -2.17 11.35 2.81
N PHE A 156 -3.22 10.96 2.07
CA PHE A 156 -3.94 9.71 2.32
C PHE A 156 -3.04 8.47 2.17
N ILE A 157 -2.22 8.39 1.10
CA ILE A 157 -1.26 7.30 0.90
C ILE A 157 -0.21 7.31 2.02
N LYS A 158 0.28 8.49 2.44
CA LYS A 158 1.21 8.62 3.56
C LYS A 158 0.60 8.11 4.87
N LEU A 159 -0.67 8.37 5.16
CA LEU A 159 -1.36 7.76 6.32
C LEU A 159 -1.38 6.23 6.21
N CYS A 160 -1.80 5.71 5.06
CA CYS A 160 -1.91 4.28 4.85
C CYS A 160 -0.54 3.58 4.86
N ALA A 161 0.56 4.29 4.59
CA ALA A 161 1.92 3.76 4.70
C ALA A 161 2.32 3.40 6.14
N PHE A 162 1.62 3.88 7.16
CA PHE A 162 1.83 3.53 8.58
C PHE A 162 0.81 2.53 9.13
N LEU A 163 -0.16 2.11 8.32
CA LEU A 163 -1.05 1.00 8.62
C LEU A 163 -0.40 -0.33 8.18
N HIS A 164 -0.92 -1.46 8.65
CA HIS A 164 -0.57 -2.75 8.06
C HIS A 164 -0.89 -2.75 6.56
N HIS A 165 0.00 -3.35 5.75
CA HIS A 165 0.00 -3.27 4.29
C HIS A 165 -1.22 -3.90 3.61
N SER A 166 -1.96 -4.76 4.32
CA SER A 166 -3.12 -5.48 3.79
C SER A 166 -4.32 -5.38 4.72
N LEU A 167 -5.51 -5.57 4.13
CA LEU A 167 -6.80 -5.59 4.83
C LEU A 167 -7.13 -4.30 5.59
N ILE A 168 -6.72 -3.14 5.06
CA ILE A 168 -7.07 -1.82 5.61
C ILE A 168 -8.57 -1.61 5.39
N PRO A 169 -9.42 -1.57 6.43
CA PRO A 169 -10.87 -1.57 6.23
C PRO A 169 -11.40 -0.15 5.92
N LEU A 170 -12.33 -0.02 4.97
CA LEU A 170 -13.10 1.23 4.74
C LEU A 170 -13.68 1.77 6.05
N ALA A 171 -14.25 0.87 6.86
CA ALA A 171 -14.87 1.19 8.15
C ALA A 171 -13.90 1.84 9.16
N LEU A 172 -12.57 1.73 8.99
CA LEU A 172 -11.61 2.50 9.77
C LEU A 172 -11.79 4.00 9.53
N PHE A 173 -11.84 4.41 8.26
CA PHE A 173 -11.95 5.82 7.89
C PHE A 173 -13.33 6.36 8.24
N GLU A 174 -14.40 5.65 7.87
CA GLU A 174 -15.78 6.03 8.19
C GLU A 174 -15.96 6.29 9.68
N ARG A 175 -15.70 5.28 10.51
CA ARG A 175 -15.94 5.38 11.96
C ARG A 175 -15.07 6.45 12.61
N SER A 176 -13.83 6.58 12.16
CA SER A 176 -12.91 7.57 12.72
C SER A 176 -13.37 8.99 12.38
N THR A 177 -13.74 9.25 11.12
CA THR A 177 -14.28 10.55 10.69
C THR A 177 -15.59 10.89 11.39
N THR A 178 -16.56 9.96 11.46
CA THR A 178 -17.82 10.14 12.20
C THR A 178 -17.58 10.47 13.69
N SER A 179 -16.48 9.97 14.25
CA SER A 179 -16.10 10.22 15.64
C SER A 179 -15.29 11.52 15.84
N GLY A 180 -15.00 12.27 14.78
CA GLY A 180 -14.12 13.45 14.81
C GLY A 180 -12.69 13.08 15.20
N PHE A 181 -12.21 11.90 14.76
CA PHE A 181 -10.87 11.36 15.04
C PHE A 181 -10.50 11.29 16.53
N SER A 182 -11.51 11.29 17.41
CA SER A 182 -11.33 11.39 18.85
C SER A 182 -11.42 10.02 19.50
N THR A 183 -10.72 9.80 20.61
CA THR A 183 -10.79 8.52 21.32
C THR A 183 -12.18 8.27 21.93
N TYR A 184 -12.59 7.00 22.03
CA TYR A 184 -13.77 6.64 22.80
C TYR A 184 -13.36 6.85 24.25
N LYS A 185 -14.14 7.57 25.04
CA LYS A 185 -13.80 7.97 26.42
C LYS A 185 -13.66 6.77 27.37
N VAL A 186 -12.68 5.90 27.17
CA VAL A 186 -12.30 4.83 28.11
C VAL A 186 -11.14 5.40 28.93
N LEU A 187 -11.36 6.24 29.93
CA LEU A 187 -12.50 6.43 30.81
C LEU A 187 -12.83 7.93 30.87
N LYS A 188 -14.00 8.33 31.37
CA LYS A 188 -14.49 9.74 31.53
C LYS A 188 -13.54 10.79 32.16
N LYS A 189 -12.24 10.50 32.40
CA LYS A 189 -11.27 11.35 33.11
C LYS A 189 -10.18 11.97 32.23
N CYS A 190 -10.17 11.69 30.93
CA CYS A 190 -8.98 11.84 30.11
C CYS A 190 -9.29 12.49 28.75
N PRO A 191 -9.40 13.83 28.68
CA PRO A 191 -9.52 14.52 27.40
C PRO A 191 -8.26 14.27 26.54
N PRO A 192 -8.39 14.25 25.20
CA PRO A 192 -7.22 14.18 24.33
C PRO A 192 -6.27 15.36 24.65
N PRO A 193 -4.96 15.11 24.78
CA PRO A 193 -3.96 16.17 24.93
C PRO A 193 -4.19 17.32 23.95
N GLU A 194 -3.89 18.55 24.36
CA GLU A 194 -4.00 19.73 23.47
C GLU A 194 -3.13 19.57 22.21
N SER A 195 -2.02 18.84 22.33
CA SER A 195 -1.14 18.47 21.21
C SER A 195 -1.83 17.63 20.14
N ASP A 196 -2.92 16.94 20.47
CA ASP A 196 -3.60 16.04 19.55
C ASP A 196 -4.56 16.79 18.61
N LYS A 197 -4.97 18.00 18.98
CA LYS A 197 -5.86 18.84 18.15
C LYS A 197 -5.25 19.14 16.77
N ILE A 198 -3.94 19.37 16.71
CA ILE A 198 -3.24 19.65 15.45
C ILE A 198 -3.35 18.46 14.50
N PHE A 199 -3.21 17.22 15.01
CA PHE A 199 -3.32 16.02 14.19
C PHE A 199 -4.76 15.73 13.77
N ILE A 200 -5.73 16.03 14.63
CA ILE A 200 -7.16 15.95 14.29
C ILE A 200 -7.49 16.93 13.15
N SER A 201 -7.03 18.18 13.22
CA SER A 201 -7.24 19.17 12.16
C SER A 201 -6.61 18.72 10.83
N LYS A 202 -5.37 18.20 10.84
CA LYS A 202 -4.76 17.63 9.63
C LYS A 202 -5.54 16.42 9.08
N LEU A 203 -6.07 15.56 9.94
CA LEU A 203 -6.93 14.45 9.51
C LEU A 203 -8.25 14.95 8.89
N GLN A 204 -8.84 16.03 9.42
CA GLN A 204 -10.03 16.66 8.85
C GLN A 204 -9.74 17.29 7.48
N GLU A 205 -8.56 17.88 7.27
CA GLU A 205 -8.13 18.38 5.95
C GLU A 205 -8.03 17.24 4.91
N ILE A 206 -7.56 16.06 5.33
CA ILE A 206 -7.40 14.91 4.45
C ILE A 206 -8.74 14.18 4.21
N LEU A 207 -9.45 13.83 5.27
CA LEU A 207 -10.61 12.91 5.24
C LEU A 207 -11.97 13.61 5.35
N GLY A 208 -11.98 14.91 5.65
CA GLY A 208 -13.19 15.70 5.90
C GLY A 208 -13.55 15.81 7.38
N GLU A 209 -14.32 16.85 7.74
CA GLU A 209 -14.87 17.02 9.09
C GLU A 209 -16.03 16.06 9.39
N THR A 210 -16.78 15.69 8.35
CA THR A 210 -17.87 14.72 8.40
C THR A 210 -17.64 13.68 7.33
N TRP A 211 -18.19 12.47 7.53
CA TRP A 211 -18.02 11.39 6.58
C TRP A 211 -18.77 11.70 5.28
N ASP A 212 -18.01 11.80 4.19
CA ASP A 212 -18.51 11.91 2.83
C ASP A 212 -17.88 10.76 2.03
N GLU A 213 -18.69 9.74 1.78
CA GLU A 213 -18.25 8.53 1.09
C GLU A 213 -17.82 8.83 -0.35
N VAL A 214 -18.47 9.76 -1.04
CA VAL A 214 -18.15 10.12 -2.43
C VAL A 214 -16.79 10.83 -2.47
N ALA A 215 -16.61 11.83 -1.62
CA ALA A 215 -15.33 12.55 -1.55
C ALA A 215 -14.17 11.64 -1.09
N PHE A 216 -14.45 10.66 -0.22
CA PHE A 216 -13.46 9.65 0.16
C PHE A 216 -13.12 8.72 -1.01
N GLN A 217 -14.14 8.28 -1.75
CA GLN A 217 -13.94 7.41 -2.91
C GLN A 217 -13.14 8.10 -4.01
N ASP A 218 -13.29 9.41 -4.24
CA ASP A 218 -12.45 10.18 -5.17
C ASP A 218 -10.95 10.09 -4.81
N ILE A 219 -10.62 10.11 -3.51
CA ILE A 219 -9.23 9.96 -3.03
C ILE A 219 -8.72 8.55 -3.30
N VAL A 220 -9.54 7.54 -2.99
CA VAL A 220 -9.20 6.12 -3.19
C VAL A 220 -9.03 5.81 -4.69
N ASP A 221 -9.93 6.29 -5.53
CA ASP A 221 -9.88 6.12 -6.98
C ASP A 221 -8.62 6.76 -7.57
N SER A 222 -8.30 7.99 -7.17
CA SER A 222 -7.06 8.66 -7.56
C SER A 222 -5.82 7.82 -7.18
N ALA A 223 -5.79 7.25 -5.97
CA ALA A 223 -4.69 6.38 -5.53
C ALA A 223 -4.64 5.03 -6.29
N ALA A 224 -5.80 4.44 -6.58
CA ALA A 224 -5.93 3.17 -7.30
C ALA A 224 -5.57 3.29 -8.78
N GLN A 225 -5.97 4.38 -9.44
CA GLN A 225 -5.60 4.70 -10.83
C GLN A 225 -4.08 4.82 -11.00
N ALA A 226 -3.37 5.26 -9.96
CA ALA A 226 -1.91 5.33 -9.93
C ALA A 226 -1.23 4.04 -9.40
N SER A 227 -1.98 2.95 -9.20
CA SER A 227 -1.55 1.66 -8.64
C SER A 227 -0.92 1.73 -7.23
N PHE A 228 -1.23 2.75 -6.43
CA PHE A 228 -0.72 2.82 -5.05
C PHE A 228 -1.55 1.99 -4.07
N ILE A 229 -2.84 1.81 -4.38
CA ILE A 229 -3.79 1.07 -3.55
C ILE A 229 -4.51 0.05 -4.42
N ASN A 230 -4.63 -1.17 -3.90
CA ASN A 230 -5.53 -2.19 -4.40
C ASN A 230 -6.81 -2.17 -3.56
N VAL A 231 -7.95 -2.20 -4.24
CA VAL A 231 -9.28 -2.25 -3.64
C VAL A 231 -9.83 -3.67 -3.80
N SER A 232 -10.39 -4.25 -2.72
CA SER A 232 -11.05 -5.56 -2.79
C SER A 232 -12.30 -5.50 -3.68
N THR A 233 -12.76 -6.66 -4.16
CA THR A 233 -13.93 -6.74 -5.05
C THR A 233 -15.23 -6.23 -4.41
N ASP A 234 -15.34 -6.31 -3.09
CA ASP A 234 -16.46 -5.78 -2.30
C ASP A 234 -16.27 -4.31 -1.88
N GLY A 235 -15.13 -3.70 -2.21
CA GLY A 235 -14.80 -2.32 -1.83
C GLY A 235 -14.50 -2.12 -0.33
N ALA A 236 -14.58 -3.16 0.48
CA ALA A 236 -14.51 -3.05 1.94
C ALA A 236 -13.08 -2.96 2.49
N PHE A 237 -12.09 -3.39 1.70
CA PHE A 237 -10.69 -3.46 2.13
C PHE A 237 -9.74 -2.91 1.08
N TYR A 238 -8.70 -2.25 1.59
CA TYR A 238 -7.60 -1.71 0.81
C TYR A 238 -6.30 -2.42 1.16
N SER A 239 -5.38 -2.44 0.21
CA SER A 239 -4.01 -2.94 0.42
C SER A 239 -3.01 -2.04 -0.30
N ILE A 240 -1.84 -1.86 0.30
CA ILE A 240 -0.71 -1.15 -0.27
C ILE A 240 0.45 -2.14 -0.37
N HIS A 241 1.16 -2.10 -1.49
CA HIS A 241 2.34 -2.95 -1.65
C HIS A 241 3.40 -2.63 -0.57
N PRO A 242 4.00 -3.62 0.12
CA PRO A 242 4.98 -3.35 1.19
C PRO A 242 6.13 -2.43 0.77
N LEU A 243 6.70 -2.61 -0.43
CA LEU A 243 7.73 -1.71 -0.95
C LEU A 243 7.24 -0.27 -1.20
N LEU A 244 5.96 -0.06 -1.53
CA LEU A 244 5.39 1.28 -1.64
C LEU A 244 5.34 1.93 -0.26
N GLN A 245 4.94 1.19 0.79
CA GLN A 245 4.99 1.71 2.15
C GLN A 245 6.44 2.07 2.55
N MET A 246 7.42 1.23 2.22
CA MET A 246 8.83 1.52 2.49
C MET A 246 9.31 2.78 1.77
N TYR A 247 8.97 2.93 0.48
CA TYR A 247 9.27 4.12 -0.31
C TYR A 247 8.70 5.38 0.34
N ILE A 248 7.41 5.39 0.68
CA ILE A 248 6.76 6.54 1.32
C ILE A 248 7.38 6.85 2.69
N GLN A 249 7.66 5.84 3.50
CA GLN A 249 8.29 6.04 4.81
C GLN A 249 9.74 6.53 4.71
N ASP A 250 10.45 6.24 3.62
CA ASP A 250 11.82 6.67 3.35
C ASP A 250 11.89 8.06 2.71
N SER A 251 10.85 8.49 2.00
CA SER A 251 10.76 9.82 1.39
C SER A 251 10.38 10.90 2.41
N LEU A 252 9.81 10.52 3.56
CA LEU A 252 9.42 11.44 4.61
C LEU A 252 10.60 11.87 5.49
N GLY A 253 10.65 13.17 5.81
CA GLY A 253 11.54 13.70 6.84
C GLY A 253 11.21 13.15 8.23
N ALA A 254 12.14 13.30 9.19
CA ALA A 254 11.94 12.77 10.54
C ALA A 254 10.74 13.39 11.27
N GLU A 255 10.49 14.69 11.07
CA GLU A 255 9.35 15.40 11.64
C GLU A 255 8.03 14.92 11.01
N ASP A 256 7.94 14.95 9.66
CA ASP A 256 6.76 14.48 8.93
C ASP A 256 6.40 13.03 9.29
N LYS A 257 7.41 12.17 9.40
CA LYS A 257 7.23 10.78 9.82
C LYS A 257 6.60 10.70 11.22
N GLY A 258 7.05 11.54 12.15
CA GLY A 258 6.45 11.63 13.49
C GLY A 258 4.99 12.08 13.44
N ASP A 259 4.67 13.06 12.60
CA ASP A 259 3.32 13.58 12.40
C ASP A 259 2.39 12.53 11.81
N PHE A 260 2.79 11.85 10.72
CA PHE A 260 1.97 10.79 10.10
C PHE A 260 1.76 9.59 11.02
N VAL A 261 2.76 9.21 11.83
CA VAL A 261 2.56 8.18 12.86
C VAL A 261 1.50 8.59 13.87
N ARG A 262 1.55 9.85 14.34
CA ARG A 262 0.56 10.37 15.29
C ARG A 262 -0.83 10.48 14.68
N MET A 263 -0.95 10.96 13.44
CA MET A 263 -2.22 10.99 12.73
C MET A 263 -2.80 9.59 12.53
N THR A 264 -1.97 8.62 12.15
CA THR A 264 -2.42 7.22 11.97
C THR A 264 -2.88 6.60 13.30
N LEU A 265 -2.21 6.93 14.41
CA LEU A 265 -2.65 6.53 15.74
C LEU A 265 -4.01 7.13 16.11
N GLN A 266 -4.20 8.43 15.86
CA GLN A 266 -5.50 9.09 16.10
C GLN A 266 -6.60 8.52 15.21
N LEU A 267 -6.29 8.22 13.95
CA LEU A 267 -7.21 7.55 13.04
C LEU A 267 -7.70 6.21 13.63
N LEU A 268 -6.79 5.35 14.10
CA LEU A 268 -7.16 4.09 14.74
C LEU A 268 -7.96 4.28 16.03
N LEU A 269 -7.56 5.22 16.89
CA LEU A 269 -8.25 5.52 18.14
C LEU A 269 -9.66 6.07 17.93
N GLY A 270 -9.88 6.84 16.86
CA GLY A 270 -11.20 7.30 16.43
C GLY A 270 -12.12 6.14 16.06
N ALA A 271 -11.60 5.15 15.34
CA ALA A 271 -12.37 3.99 14.92
C ALA A 271 -12.68 2.98 16.04
N ILE A 272 -11.84 2.90 17.08
CA ILE A 272 -12.07 2.01 18.23
C ILE A 272 -13.25 2.55 19.06
N ARG A 273 -14.41 1.95 18.86
CA ARG A 273 -15.66 2.22 19.57
C ARG A 273 -16.36 0.90 19.92
N PRO A 274 -16.99 0.75 21.09
CA PRO A 274 -17.85 -0.40 21.37
C PRO A 274 -18.98 -0.42 20.35
N ALA A 275 -19.19 -1.56 19.72
CA ALA A 275 -20.35 -1.78 18.88
C ALA A 275 -21.42 -2.54 19.68
N GLU A 276 -22.69 -2.21 19.48
CA GLU A 276 -23.77 -3.02 20.01
C GLU A 276 -23.73 -4.41 19.35
N GLY A 277 -23.67 -5.46 20.16
CA GLY A 277 -23.76 -6.86 19.70
C GLY A 277 -22.45 -7.58 19.39
N SER A 278 -21.47 -6.97 18.70
CA SER A 278 -20.22 -7.66 18.36
C SER A 278 -19.03 -6.73 18.12
N ASN A 279 -17.89 -7.06 18.74
CA ASN A 279 -16.62 -6.39 18.47
C ASN A 279 -15.84 -7.00 17.29
N ALA A 280 -16.43 -7.95 16.54
CA ALA A 280 -15.79 -8.59 15.38
C ALA A 280 -15.15 -7.61 14.37
N PRO A 281 -15.80 -6.49 13.98
CA PRO A 281 -15.20 -5.54 13.03
C PRO A 281 -13.89 -4.92 13.52
N LEU A 282 -13.72 -4.82 14.84
CA LEU A 282 -12.52 -4.26 15.44
C LEU A 282 -11.30 -5.16 15.25
N TRP A 283 -11.47 -6.48 15.04
CA TRP A 283 -10.37 -7.44 14.88
C TRP A 283 -9.49 -7.14 13.67
N HIS A 284 -10.07 -6.56 12.63
CA HIS A 284 -9.34 -6.10 11.45
C HIS A 284 -8.38 -4.95 11.78
N LEU A 285 -8.57 -4.22 12.89
CA LEU A 285 -7.67 -3.13 13.30
C LEU A 285 -6.38 -3.62 13.99
N LEU A 286 -6.33 -4.87 14.46
CA LEU A 286 -5.19 -5.39 15.23
C LEU A 286 -3.85 -5.37 14.46
N PRO A 287 -3.78 -5.84 13.19
CA PRO A 287 -2.52 -5.78 12.44
C PRO A 287 -2.05 -4.34 12.26
N HIS A 288 -2.96 -3.40 11.97
CA HIS A 288 -2.62 -1.99 11.79
C HIS A 288 -2.13 -1.34 13.08
N ALA A 289 -2.75 -1.67 14.21
CA ALA A 289 -2.28 -1.29 15.54
C ALA A 289 -0.85 -1.81 15.80
N GLY A 290 -0.57 -3.06 15.42
CA GLY A 290 0.76 -3.67 15.55
C GLY A 290 1.84 -3.01 14.68
N SER A 291 1.47 -2.39 13.56
CA SER A 291 2.39 -1.73 12.62
C SER A 291 2.89 -0.37 13.10
N ILE A 292 2.25 0.26 14.09
CA ILE A 292 2.67 1.57 14.59
C ILE A 292 3.95 1.46 15.45
N PRO A 293 5.04 2.20 15.12
CA PRO A 293 6.27 2.16 15.90
C PRO A 293 6.07 2.64 17.34
N ARG A 294 6.46 1.80 18.31
CA ARG A 294 6.41 2.13 19.76
C ARG A 294 7.38 3.26 20.17
N SER A 295 8.36 3.56 19.32
CA SER A 295 9.44 4.54 19.56
C SER A 295 9.03 5.99 19.30
N VAL A 296 7.94 6.24 18.56
CA VAL A 296 7.36 7.59 18.47
C VAL A 296 6.74 7.84 19.83
N GLY A 297 7.53 8.50 20.67
CA GLY A 297 7.30 8.76 22.07
C GLY A 297 5.83 8.94 22.35
N ILE A 298 5.22 7.84 22.79
CA ILE A 298 3.93 7.90 23.40
C ILE A 298 4.20 8.53 24.76
N GLY A 299 4.32 9.86 24.80
CA GLY A 299 4.44 10.62 26.04
C GLY A 299 3.40 10.04 27.01
N GLY A 300 3.82 9.74 28.24
CA GLY A 300 3.29 8.64 29.06
C GLY A 300 1.76 8.46 29.16
N HIS A 301 0.97 9.47 28.79
CA HIS A 301 -0.47 9.41 28.62
C HIS A 301 -0.95 8.72 27.33
N VAL A 302 -0.42 9.02 26.15
CA VAL A 302 -0.87 8.35 24.90
C VAL A 302 -0.47 6.86 24.89
N GLY A 303 0.64 6.51 25.55
CA GLY A 303 1.14 5.13 25.63
C GLY A 303 0.33 4.31 26.61
N SER A 304 -0.16 4.97 27.66
CA SER A 304 -1.12 4.37 28.56
C SER A 304 -2.49 4.26 27.88
N TYR A 305 -2.99 5.24 27.12
CA TYR A 305 -4.25 5.11 26.36
C TYR A 305 -4.21 4.00 25.31
N TRP A 306 -3.10 3.87 24.58
CA TRP A 306 -2.92 2.81 23.60
C TRP A 306 -2.89 1.43 24.26
N ASN A 307 -2.10 1.27 25.32
CA ASN A 307 -2.04 0.02 26.07
C ASN A 307 -3.35 -0.30 26.81
N ILE A 308 -4.11 0.70 27.26
CA ILE A 308 -5.44 0.52 27.88
C ILE A 308 -6.43 0.09 26.80
N SER A 309 -6.51 0.81 25.68
CA SER A 309 -7.42 0.49 24.57
C SER A 309 -7.11 -0.89 23.97
N LEU A 310 -5.83 -1.24 23.80
CA LEU A 310 -5.38 -2.58 23.38
C LEU A 310 -5.71 -3.65 24.43
N LYS A 311 -5.47 -3.40 25.72
CA LYS A 311 -5.81 -4.38 26.78
C LYS A 311 -7.31 -4.59 26.91
N GLU A 312 -8.12 -3.55 26.81
CA GLU A 312 -9.58 -3.64 26.84
C GLU A 312 -10.12 -4.36 25.59
N PHE A 313 -9.48 -4.12 24.44
CA PHE A 313 -9.73 -4.86 23.21
C PHE A 313 -9.39 -6.35 23.37
N GLU A 314 -8.20 -6.68 23.88
CA GLU A 314 -7.76 -8.05 24.15
C GLU A 314 -8.64 -8.75 25.20
N GLN A 315 -9.11 -8.02 26.22
CA GLN A 315 -10.06 -8.52 27.21
C GLN A 315 -11.45 -8.77 26.61
N SER A 316 -11.90 -7.91 25.67
CA SER A 316 -13.12 -8.18 24.91
C SER A 316 -12.99 -9.42 24.03
N LYS A 317 -11.81 -9.69 23.48
CA LYS A 317 -11.50 -10.92 22.75
C LYS A 317 -11.63 -12.16 23.64
N ALA A 318 -11.16 -12.10 24.89
CA ALA A 318 -11.34 -13.18 25.86
C ALA A 318 -12.83 -13.42 26.22
N LYS A 319 -13.63 -12.36 26.41
CA LYS A 319 -15.07 -12.49 26.71
C LYS A 319 -15.91 -13.00 25.54
N GLY A 320 -15.57 -12.62 24.30
CA GLY A 320 -16.23 -13.10 23.08
C GLY A 320 -15.93 -14.56 22.74
N ILE A 321 -14.73 -15.05 23.05
CA ILE A 321 -14.37 -16.47 22.91
C ILE A 321 -15.09 -17.32 23.96
N ALA A 322 -15.18 -16.84 25.21
CA ALA A 322 -15.89 -17.54 26.28
C ALA A 322 -17.41 -17.73 26.01
N THR A 323 -18.03 -16.81 25.27
CA THR A 323 -19.45 -16.92 24.87
C THR A 323 -19.69 -17.88 23.70
N ARG A 324 -18.66 -18.21 22.91
CA ARG A 324 -18.73 -19.22 21.82
C ARG A 324 -18.45 -20.65 22.29
N CYS A 325 -17.67 -20.85 23.36
CA CYS A 325 -17.45 -22.18 23.95
C CYS A 325 -18.53 -22.59 24.98
N GLY A 326 -19.53 -21.73 25.23
CA GLY A 326 -20.59 -21.95 26.22
C GLY A 326 -22.00 -22.07 25.64
N ARG A 327 -22.15 -22.34 24.34
CA ARG A 327 -23.42 -22.69 23.70
C ARG A 327 -23.26 -23.93 22.84
#